data_AF-A0A7K8R718-F1
#
_entry.id   AF-A0A7K8R718-F1
#
_cell.length_a   1.000
_cell.length_b   1.000
_cell.length_c   1.000
_cell.angle_alpha   90.00
_cell.angle_beta   90.00
_cell.angle_gamma   90.00
#
_symmetry.space_group_name_H-M   'P 1'
#
loop_
_entity.id
_entity.type
_entity.pdbx_description
1 polymer ?
#
loop_
_entity_poly.entity_id
_entity_poly.type
_entity_poly.pdbx_seq_one_letter_code
_entity_poly.pdbx_strand_id
1 'polypeptide(L)'
;GEKTKGMMGVSELLVSTSVQCVLFSLLSAQPLLVVGFSGPLLVFEEAFYGFCSANDMEYIVGRVWIGFWMILLVLVVVAVEGSFMVRFLTRYTQEIFSFLISLIFIFETFSKLVTIFKEHPLKPQYENPDLPNQPKPNTALLSLILMAGTFFLAFFLRKFKNSAFLPGKVRRLIGDFGVPISIFIMSLADFFIVDTYTQKLKVPDGLQVTNSSARGWFIHPMGLQKDFPIWMMFASVVPAFLVFILIFLETQITT
;
A
#
# COMPACT_ATOMS: atom_id res chain seq x y z
N GLY A 1 -0.83 7.40 -5.86
CA GLY A 1 -1.55 7.76 -7.10
C GLY A 1 -2.45 8.94 -6.85
N GLU A 2 -3.66 8.70 -6.39
CA GLU A 2 -4.66 9.75 -6.13
C GLU A 2 -4.21 10.76 -5.07
N LYS A 3 -3.62 10.27 -3.97
CA LYS A 3 -3.11 11.11 -2.87
C LYS A 3 -1.98 12.06 -3.25
N THR A 4 -1.20 11.72 -4.28
CA THR A 4 -0.02 12.48 -4.72
C THR A 4 -0.24 13.15 -6.09
N LYS A 5 -1.51 13.33 -6.51
CA LYS A 5 -1.90 13.90 -7.82
C LYS A 5 -1.14 13.28 -9.00
N GLY A 6 -0.89 11.97 -8.96
CA GLY A 6 -0.19 11.25 -10.03
C GLY A 6 1.34 11.42 -10.06
N MET A 7 1.94 12.10 -9.07
CA MET A 7 3.41 12.22 -8.99
C MET A 7 4.08 10.89 -8.63
N MET A 8 3.41 10.04 -7.84
CA MET A 8 3.84 8.68 -7.48
C MET A 8 2.64 7.74 -7.64
N GLY A 9 2.72 6.77 -8.54
CA GLY A 9 1.61 5.87 -8.81
C GLY A 9 1.97 4.40 -8.72
N VAL A 10 1.15 3.60 -9.40
CA VAL A 10 1.15 2.14 -9.26
C VAL A 10 2.35 1.54 -10.00
N SER A 11 2.72 2.06 -11.18
CA SER A 11 3.86 1.55 -11.95
C SER A 11 5.18 1.69 -11.20
N GLU A 12 5.46 2.84 -10.59
CA GLU A 12 6.70 3.06 -9.84
C GLU A 12 6.77 2.16 -8.62
N LEU A 13 5.64 1.97 -7.93
CA LEU A 13 5.57 1.08 -6.79
C LEU A 13 5.80 -0.37 -7.20
N LEU A 14 5.18 -0.84 -8.29
CA LEU A 14 5.37 -2.21 -8.79
C LEU A 14 6.83 -2.47 -9.19
N VAL A 15 7.47 -1.53 -9.91
CA VAL A 15 8.89 -1.66 -10.27
C VAL A 15 9.77 -1.64 -9.02
N SER A 16 9.52 -0.72 -8.08
CA SER A 16 10.28 -0.63 -6.83
C SER A 16 10.17 -1.93 -6.03
N THR A 17 8.95 -2.39 -5.75
CA THR A 17 8.73 -3.60 -4.94
C THR A 17 9.27 -4.84 -5.63
N SER A 18 9.11 -5.00 -6.95
CA SER A 18 9.66 -6.16 -7.66
C SER A 18 11.19 -6.21 -7.60
N VAL A 19 11.88 -5.11 -7.90
CA VAL A 19 13.35 -5.04 -7.86
C VAL A 19 13.85 -5.20 -6.43
N GLN A 20 13.23 -4.54 -5.45
CA GLN A 20 13.60 -4.65 -4.03
C GLN A 20 13.41 -6.08 -3.51
N CYS A 21 12.31 -6.75 -3.84
CA CYS A 21 12.09 -8.14 -3.44
C CYS A 21 13.13 -9.09 -4.04
N VAL A 22 13.48 -8.93 -5.33
CA VAL A 22 14.52 -9.76 -5.95
C VAL A 22 15.87 -9.55 -5.26
N LEU A 23 16.30 -8.30 -5.10
CA LEU A 23 17.56 -7.98 -4.43
C LEU A 23 17.59 -8.46 -2.97
N PHE A 24 16.50 -8.24 -2.22
CA PHE A 24 16.40 -8.66 -0.83
C PHE A 24 16.36 -10.19 -0.70
N SER A 25 15.66 -10.91 -1.57
CA SER A 25 15.63 -12.38 -1.54
C SER A 25 17.01 -13.01 -1.78
N LEU A 26 17.86 -12.37 -2.58
CA LEU A 26 19.20 -12.86 -2.90
C LEU A 26 20.25 -12.52 -1.83
N LEU A 27 20.13 -11.37 -1.16
CA LEU A 27 21.17 -10.79 -0.31
C LEU A 27 20.81 -10.73 1.18
N SER A 28 19.55 -10.98 1.57
CA SER A 28 19.11 -10.87 2.96
C SER A 28 19.46 -12.06 3.83
N ALA A 29 19.58 -11.81 5.13
CA ALA A 29 19.73 -12.86 6.13
C ALA A 29 18.41 -13.62 6.42
N GLN A 30 17.25 -13.03 6.10
CA GLN A 30 15.91 -13.60 6.34
C GLN A 30 15.01 -13.44 5.10
N PRO A 31 15.05 -14.38 4.14
CA PRO A 31 14.29 -14.29 2.89
C PRO A 31 12.77 -14.50 3.07
N LEU A 32 12.32 -14.88 4.27
CA LEU A 32 10.90 -14.97 4.63
C LEU A 32 10.25 -13.58 4.78
N LEU A 33 11.03 -12.52 4.97
CA LEU A 33 10.50 -11.17 5.11
C LEU A 33 10.13 -10.61 3.73
N VAL A 34 8.86 -10.22 3.60
CA VAL A 34 8.33 -9.59 2.37
C VAL A 34 8.48 -8.09 2.52
N VAL A 35 9.37 -7.50 1.73
CA VAL A 35 9.54 -6.05 1.66
C VAL A 35 8.45 -5.47 0.79
N GLY A 36 7.67 -4.53 1.33
CA GLY A 36 6.56 -3.93 0.62
C GLY A 36 6.26 -2.53 1.14
N PHE A 37 5.42 -1.81 0.41
CA PHE A 37 4.94 -0.51 0.83
C PHE A 37 3.86 -0.69 1.91
N SER A 38 3.99 0.01 3.03
CA SER A 38 3.11 -0.11 4.18
C SER A 38 2.15 1.08 4.33
N GLY A 39 1.06 0.88 5.07
CA GLY A 39 0.08 1.92 5.37
C GLY A 39 0.70 3.17 6.02
N PRO A 40 1.55 3.03 7.06
CA PRO A 40 2.24 4.18 7.66
C PRO A 40 3.10 4.96 6.67
N LEU A 41 3.80 4.29 5.77
CA LEU A 41 4.56 4.95 4.70
C LEU A 41 3.64 5.71 3.75
N LEU A 42 2.45 5.17 3.42
CA LEU A 42 1.46 5.89 2.61
C LEU A 42 1.03 7.20 3.27
N VAL A 43 0.73 7.17 4.57
CA VAL A 43 0.33 8.36 5.33
C VAL A 43 1.45 9.38 5.40
N PHE A 44 2.70 8.93 5.59
CA PHE A 44 3.87 9.81 5.53
C PHE A 44 3.99 10.49 4.17
N GLU A 45 3.84 9.75 3.07
CA GLU A 45 3.91 10.30 1.71
C GLU A 45 2.80 11.32 1.43
N GLU A 46 1.57 11.07 1.90
CA GLU A 46 0.46 12.02 1.80
C GLU A 46 0.75 13.31 2.58
N ALA A 47 1.26 13.20 3.81
CA ALA A 47 1.62 14.34 4.64
C ALA A 47 2.79 15.14 4.04
N PHE A 48 3.83 14.45 3.57
CA PHE A 48 4.99 15.10 2.95
C PHE A 48 4.63 15.78 1.63
N TYR A 49 3.80 15.14 0.81
CA TYR A 49 3.25 15.76 -0.40
C TYR A 49 2.44 17.02 -0.09
N GLY A 50 1.56 16.97 0.92
CA GLY A 50 0.78 18.12 1.38
C GLY A 50 1.68 19.27 1.86
N PHE A 51 2.72 18.95 2.63
CA PHE A 51 3.71 19.93 3.10
C PHE A 51 4.48 20.58 1.94
N CYS A 52 4.98 19.80 0.98
CA CYS A 52 5.68 20.34 -0.20
C CYS A 52 4.76 21.21 -1.05
N SER A 53 3.50 20.80 -1.25
CA SER A 53 2.53 21.58 -2.02
C SER A 53 2.12 22.88 -1.34
N ALA A 54 2.11 22.94 -0.01
CA ALA A 54 1.80 24.16 0.74
C ALA A 54 2.94 25.19 0.74
N ASN A 55 4.18 24.74 0.55
CA ASN A 55 5.38 25.57 0.53
C ASN A 55 5.93 25.78 -0.90
N ASP A 56 5.17 25.43 -1.94
CA ASP A 56 5.57 25.51 -3.35
C ASP A 56 6.89 24.79 -3.71
N MET A 57 7.20 23.71 -2.99
CA MET A 57 8.41 22.92 -3.17
C MET A 57 8.17 21.67 -4.02
N GLU A 58 9.19 21.26 -4.78
CA GLU A 58 9.12 20.01 -5.54
C GLU A 58 9.19 18.78 -4.63
N TYR A 59 8.03 18.13 -4.44
CA TYR A 59 7.90 16.90 -3.65
C TYR A 59 8.91 15.81 -4.06
N ILE A 60 9.08 15.58 -5.38
CA ILE A 60 9.90 14.47 -5.87
C ILE A 60 11.40 14.68 -5.58
N VAL A 61 11.87 15.93 -5.61
CA VAL A 61 13.25 16.28 -5.27
C VAL A 61 13.47 16.20 -3.76
N GLY A 62 12.50 16.67 -2.97
CA GLY A 62 12.52 16.49 -1.52
C GLY A 62 12.59 15.01 -1.11
N ARG A 63 11.89 14.13 -1.83
CA ARG A 63 11.94 12.68 -1.64
C ARG A 63 13.33 12.09 -1.92
N VAL A 64 14.04 12.59 -2.93
CA VAL A 64 15.43 12.17 -3.21
C VAL A 64 16.37 12.55 -2.06
N TRP A 65 16.23 13.76 -1.52
CA TRP A 65 17.01 14.20 -0.35
C TRP A 65 16.71 13.38 0.90
N ILE A 66 15.44 13.06 1.16
CA ILE A 66 15.05 12.10 2.20
C ILE A 66 15.77 10.76 1.97
N GLY A 67 15.81 10.28 0.73
CA GLY A 67 16.53 9.06 0.36
C GLY A 67 18.04 9.11 0.66
N PHE A 68 18.72 10.22 0.38
CA PHE A 68 20.14 10.38 0.72
C PHE A 68 20.37 10.34 2.23
N TRP A 69 19.55 11.05 3.01
CA TRP A 69 19.64 11.01 4.47
C TRP A 69 19.31 9.62 5.03
N MET A 70 18.33 8.92 4.46
CA MET A 70 18.01 7.54 4.83
C MET A 70 19.20 6.60 4.65
N ILE A 71 19.91 6.68 3.51
CA ILE A 71 21.12 5.87 3.28
C ILE A 71 22.20 6.20 4.33
N LEU A 72 22.44 7.48 4.59
CA LEU A 72 23.42 7.90 5.59
C LEU A 72 23.05 7.41 7.00
N LEU A 73 21.80 7.57 7.42
CA LEU A 73 21.31 7.11 8.72
C LEU A 73 21.45 5.59 8.86
N VAL A 74 21.07 4.82 7.83
CA VAL A 74 21.22 3.36 7.84
C VAL A 74 22.69 2.96 7.99
N LEU A 75 23.60 3.58 7.22
CA LEU A 75 25.04 3.27 7.31
C LEU A 75 25.60 3.57 8.70
N VAL A 76 25.24 4.72 9.29
CA VAL A 76 25.67 5.10 10.65
C VAL A 76 25.14 4.11 11.67
N VAL A 77 23.85 3.77 11.62
CA VAL A 77 23.24 2.87 12.60
C VAL A 77 23.80 1.45 12.48
N VAL A 78 24.06 0.97 11.26
CA VAL A 78 24.71 -0.34 11.05
C VAL A 78 26.14 -0.33 11.59
N ALA A 79 26.91 0.75 11.35
CA ALA A 79 28.29 0.87 11.83
C ALA A 79 28.40 0.93 13.36
N VAL A 80 27.38 1.47 14.05
CA VAL A 80 27.33 1.61 15.52
C VAL A 80 26.64 0.39 16.19
N GLU A 81 26.40 -0.70 15.46
CA GLU A 81 25.68 -1.89 15.95
C GLU A 81 24.29 -1.58 16.53
N GLY A 82 23.50 -0.76 15.82
CA GLY A 82 22.15 -0.36 16.22
C GLY A 82 21.17 -1.52 16.45
N SER A 83 21.51 -2.74 16.02
CA SER A 83 20.82 -3.98 16.39
C SER A 83 20.67 -4.18 17.90
N PHE A 84 21.53 -3.57 18.72
CA PHE A 84 21.34 -3.59 20.18
C PHE A 84 19.99 -2.99 20.61
N MET A 85 19.50 -1.96 19.91
CA MET A 85 18.22 -1.29 20.23
C MET A 85 17.02 -2.24 20.12
N VAL A 86 17.11 -3.26 19.25
CA VAL A 86 16.07 -4.27 19.04
C VAL A 86 15.83 -5.09 20.31
N ARG A 87 16.86 -5.27 21.16
CA ARG A 87 16.75 -6.02 22.41
C ARG A 87 15.79 -5.37 23.42
N PHE A 88 15.54 -4.07 23.29
CA PHE A 88 14.57 -3.37 24.13
C PHE A 88 13.12 -3.54 23.67
N LEU A 89 12.89 -4.09 22.47
CA LEU A 89 11.55 -4.42 21.98
C LEU A 89 11.08 -5.71 22.63
N THR A 90 10.33 -5.56 23.72
CA THR A 90 9.73 -6.70 24.43
C THR A 90 8.55 -7.29 23.65
N ARG A 91 8.16 -8.53 23.98
CA ARG A 91 6.94 -9.17 23.46
C ARG A 91 5.70 -8.28 23.65
N TYR A 92 5.62 -7.56 24.77
CA TYR A 92 4.51 -6.65 25.04
C TYR A 92 4.39 -5.55 23.98
N THR A 93 5.51 -4.93 23.59
CA THR A 93 5.55 -3.90 22.54
C THR A 93 5.19 -4.48 21.17
N GLN A 94 5.70 -5.68 20.86
CA GLN A 94 5.42 -6.37 19.59
C GLN A 94 3.92 -6.73 19.45
N GLU A 95 3.29 -7.23 20.51
CA GLU A 95 1.86 -7.56 20.52
C GLU A 95 0.98 -6.31 20.37
N ILE A 96 1.29 -5.21 21.07
CA ILE A 96 0.55 -3.94 20.92
C ILE A 96 0.68 -3.41 19.49
N PHE A 97 1.89 -3.44 18.92
CA PHE A 97 2.13 -2.90 17.59
C PHE A 97 1.45 -3.74 16.50
N SER A 98 1.54 -5.07 16.58
CA SER A 98 0.85 -5.96 15.63
C SER A 98 -0.67 -5.84 15.72
N PHE A 99 -1.22 -5.67 16.93
CA PHE A 99 -2.64 -5.36 17.12
C PHE A 99 -3.02 -4.00 16.52
N LEU A 100 -2.20 -2.96 16.73
CA LEU A 100 -2.43 -1.62 16.18
C LEU A 100 -2.43 -1.64 14.64
N ILE A 101 -1.44 -2.27 14.00
CA ILE A 101 -1.42 -2.41 12.54
C ILE A 101 -2.65 -3.15 12.04
N SER A 102 -3.03 -4.26 12.70
CA SER A 102 -4.21 -5.03 12.33
C SER A 102 -5.49 -4.19 12.43
N LEU A 103 -5.63 -3.38 13.49
CA LEU A 103 -6.76 -2.49 13.68
C LEU A 103 -6.81 -1.38 12.62
N ILE A 104 -5.66 -0.76 12.31
CA ILE A 104 -5.55 0.26 11.24
C ILE A 104 -5.95 -0.34 9.89
N PHE A 105 -5.48 -1.53 9.56
CA PHE A 105 -5.79 -2.19 8.28
C PHE A 105 -7.29 -2.51 8.15
N ILE A 106 -7.92 -3.00 9.22
CA ILE A 106 -9.36 -3.23 9.26
C ILE A 106 -10.12 -1.90 9.08
N PHE A 107 -9.74 -0.86 9.83
CA PHE A 107 -10.37 0.45 9.75
C PHE A 107 -10.24 1.09 8.35
N GLU A 108 -9.06 1.01 7.73
CA GLU A 108 -8.82 1.53 6.39
C GLU A 108 -9.69 0.80 5.35
N THR A 109 -9.84 -0.52 5.47
CA THR A 109 -10.69 -1.31 4.57
C THR A 109 -12.15 -0.86 4.62
N PHE A 110 -12.70 -0.68 5.84
CA PHE A 110 -14.06 -0.15 5.99
C PHE A 110 -14.18 1.32 5.57
N SER A 111 -13.15 2.13 5.81
CA SER A 111 -13.13 3.53 5.37
C SER A 111 -13.17 3.67 3.84
N LYS A 112 -12.47 2.78 3.11
CA LYS A 112 -12.57 2.68 1.65
C LYS A 112 -13.96 2.28 1.20
N LEU A 113 -14.57 1.28 1.85
CA LEU A 113 -15.97 0.90 1.56
C LEU A 113 -16.93 2.09 1.78
N VAL A 114 -16.80 2.82 2.89
CA VAL A 114 -17.61 4.02 3.17
C VAL A 114 -17.38 5.11 2.11
N THR A 115 -16.16 5.25 1.60
CA THR A 115 -15.85 6.20 0.52
C THR A 115 -16.60 5.82 -0.77
N ILE A 116 -16.66 4.53 -1.12
CA ILE A 116 -17.48 4.05 -2.26
C ILE A 116 -18.96 4.37 -2.05
N PHE A 117 -19.49 4.21 -0.83
CA PHE A 117 -20.87 4.59 -0.50
C PHE A 117 -21.13 6.10 -0.58
N LYS A 118 -20.12 6.94 -0.35
CA LYS A 118 -20.22 8.39 -0.52
C LYS A 118 -20.15 8.80 -2.00
N GLU A 119 -19.31 8.16 -2.80
CA GLU A 119 -19.19 8.38 -4.25
C GLU A 119 -20.42 7.88 -5.02
N HIS A 120 -21.05 6.81 -4.54
CA HIS A 120 -22.22 6.19 -5.14
C HIS A 120 -23.34 6.04 -4.08
N PRO A 121 -23.97 7.16 -3.65
CA PRO A 121 -24.99 7.15 -2.61
C PRO A 121 -26.25 6.43 -3.07
N LEU A 122 -26.90 5.72 -2.15
CA LEU A 122 -28.17 5.04 -2.39
C LEU A 122 -29.30 6.06 -2.55
N LYS A 123 -29.59 6.42 -3.80
CA LYS A 123 -30.72 7.28 -4.16
C LYS A 123 -31.83 6.47 -4.84
N PRO A 124 -33.11 6.84 -4.68
CA PRO A 124 -34.21 6.19 -5.39
C PRO A 124 -34.18 6.50 -6.90
N GLN A 125 -33.63 7.66 -7.29
CA GLN A 125 -33.51 8.07 -8.67
C GLN A 125 -32.12 8.67 -8.92
N TYR A 126 -31.52 8.28 -10.04
CA TYR A 126 -30.22 8.76 -10.49
C TYR A 126 -30.44 9.56 -11.77
N GLU A 127 -29.84 10.74 -11.83
CA GLU A 127 -29.81 11.54 -13.05
C GLU A 127 -28.67 11.01 -13.92
N ASN A 128 -28.95 10.71 -15.21
CA ASN A 128 -27.99 10.33 -16.25
C ASN A 128 -26.85 9.34 -15.83
N PRO A 129 -27.15 8.05 -15.59
CA PRO A 129 -26.17 7.06 -15.13
C PRO A 129 -25.03 6.77 -16.12
N ASP A 130 -25.14 7.21 -17.38
CA ASP A 130 -24.19 6.95 -18.46
C ASP A 130 -23.04 7.97 -18.52
N LEU A 131 -23.14 9.10 -17.83
CA LEU A 131 -22.09 10.12 -17.83
C LEU A 131 -20.89 9.72 -16.94
N PRO A 132 -19.64 10.00 -17.39
CA PRO A 132 -18.45 9.82 -16.55
C PRO A 132 -18.52 10.74 -15.33
N ASN A 133 -18.05 10.25 -14.17
CA ASN A 133 -18.02 10.93 -12.86
C ASN A 133 -19.38 11.19 -12.19
N GLN A 134 -20.44 10.49 -12.58
CA GLN A 134 -21.73 10.54 -11.88
C GLN A 134 -21.94 9.33 -10.96
N PRO A 135 -22.74 9.48 -9.88
CA PRO A 135 -23.04 8.38 -8.99
C PRO A 135 -23.84 7.31 -9.73
N LYS A 136 -23.36 6.07 -9.70
CA LYS A 136 -24.01 4.95 -10.39
C LYS A 136 -24.92 4.16 -9.44
N PRO A 137 -26.08 3.69 -9.92
CA PRO A 137 -26.97 2.86 -9.13
C PRO A 137 -26.32 1.53 -8.76
N ASN A 138 -26.69 0.98 -7.59
CA ASN A 138 -26.35 -0.36 -7.11
C ASN A 138 -24.86 -0.71 -6.94
N THR A 139 -23.92 0.13 -7.40
CA THR A 139 -22.48 -0.08 -7.26
C THR A 139 -22.03 -0.26 -5.81
N ALA A 140 -22.53 0.58 -4.89
CA ALA A 140 -22.15 0.53 -3.48
C ALA A 140 -22.57 -0.78 -2.81
N LEU A 141 -23.81 -1.23 -3.07
CA LEU A 141 -24.33 -2.48 -2.53
C LEU A 141 -23.59 -3.69 -3.09
N LEU A 142 -23.35 -3.71 -4.41
CA LEU A 142 -22.60 -4.78 -5.06
C LEU A 142 -21.17 -4.87 -4.52
N SER A 143 -20.51 -3.73 -4.30
CA SER A 143 -19.16 -3.69 -3.70
C SER A 143 -19.13 -4.23 -2.28
N LEU A 144 -20.17 -3.96 -1.47
CA LEU A 144 -20.34 -4.57 -0.14
C LEU A 144 -20.53 -6.08 -0.22
N ILE A 145 -21.35 -6.57 -1.15
CA ILE A 145 -21.60 -7.99 -1.37
C ILE A 145 -20.32 -8.71 -1.79
N LEU A 146 -19.57 -8.14 -2.73
CA LEU A 146 -18.29 -8.72 -3.19
C LEU A 146 -17.24 -8.75 -2.08
N MET A 147 -17.14 -7.67 -1.29
CA MET A 147 -16.23 -7.62 -0.13
C MET A 147 -16.59 -8.66 0.92
N ALA A 148 -17.84 -8.68 1.38
CA ALA A 148 -18.33 -9.62 2.39
C ALA A 148 -18.24 -11.07 1.88
N GLY A 149 -18.65 -11.31 0.63
CA GLY A 149 -18.58 -12.61 -0.02
C GLY A 149 -17.17 -13.16 -0.08
N THR A 150 -16.20 -12.35 -0.50
CA THR A 150 -14.78 -12.74 -0.55
C THR A 150 -14.25 -13.08 0.85
N PHE A 151 -14.57 -12.26 1.85
CA PHE A 151 -14.16 -12.48 3.24
C PHE A 151 -14.74 -13.78 3.82
N PHE A 152 -16.06 -13.98 3.69
CA PHE A 152 -16.71 -15.17 4.23
C PHE A 152 -16.26 -16.44 3.51
N LEU A 153 -16.07 -16.40 2.19
CA LEU A 153 -15.57 -17.55 1.44
C LEU A 153 -14.15 -17.91 1.87
N ALA A 154 -13.26 -16.91 1.99
CA ALA A 154 -11.88 -17.13 2.43
C ALA A 154 -11.82 -17.67 3.86
N PHE A 155 -12.65 -17.12 4.76
CA PHE A 155 -12.76 -17.59 6.14
C PHE A 155 -13.28 -19.03 6.22
N PHE A 156 -14.29 -19.37 5.41
CA PHE A 156 -14.83 -20.73 5.36
C PHE A 156 -13.81 -21.72 4.81
N LEU A 157 -13.14 -21.41 3.70
CA LEU A 157 -12.09 -22.27 3.12
C LEU A 157 -10.92 -22.47 4.09
N ARG A 158 -10.57 -21.44 4.88
CA ARG A 158 -9.57 -21.58 5.95
C ARG A 158 -10.02 -22.51 7.07
N LYS A 159 -11.28 -22.42 7.52
CA LYS A 159 -11.85 -23.38 8.50
C LYS A 159 -11.97 -24.79 7.92
N PHE A 160 -12.26 -24.90 6.63
CA PHE A 160 -12.38 -26.17 5.92
C PHE A 160 -11.09 -26.99 5.98
N LYS A 161 -9.91 -26.35 6.03
CA LYS A 161 -8.60 -27.00 6.25
C LYS A 161 -8.58 -27.95 7.45
N ASN A 162 -9.34 -27.65 8.50
CA ASN A 162 -9.39 -28.41 9.76
C ASN A 162 -10.63 -29.29 9.88
N SER A 163 -11.54 -29.27 8.91
CA SER A 163 -12.82 -30.00 8.97
C SER A 163 -12.65 -31.51 8.70
N ALA A 164 -13.55 -32.36 9.19
CA ALA A 164 -13.48 -33.81 8.94
C ALA A 164 -13.83 -34.21 7.49
N PHE A 165 -14.42 -33.30 6.70
CA PHE A 165 -14.83 -33.57 5.33
C PHE A 165 -13.62 -33.58 4.36
N LEU A 166 -13.66 -34.46 3.36
CA LEU A 166 -12.65 -34.73 2.31
C LEU A 166 -11.33 -35.41 2.74
N PRO A 167 -10.64 -36.10 1.80
CA PRO A 167 -9.31 -36.66 2.03
C PRO A 167 -8.28 -35.60 2.42
N GLY A 168 -7.39 -35.93 3.35
CA GLY A 168 -6.49 -34.96 3.99
C GLY A 168 -5.60 -34.15 3.04
N LYS A 169 -5.14 -34.72 1.92
CA LYS A 169 -4.33 -34.00 0.92
C LYS A 169 -5.13 -32.89 0.22
N VAL A 170 -6.34 -33.22 -0.25
CA VAL A 170 -7.23 -32.30 -0.96
C VAL A 170 -7.68 -31.16 -0.04
N ARG A 171 -8.05 -31.49 1.21
CA ARG A 171 -8.48 -30.51 2.20
C ARG A 171 -7.40 -29.48 2.55
N ARG A 172 -6.15 -29.92 2.70
CA ARG A 172 -5.00 -29.02 2.94
C ARG A 172 -4.76 -28.10 1.75
N LEU A 173 -4.78 -28.64 0.53
CA LEU A 173 -4.62 -27.85 -0.69
C LEU A 173 -5.70 -26.76 -0.81
N ILE A 174 -6.98 -27.12 -0.65
CA ILE A 174 -8.10 -26.16 -0.70
C ILE A 174 -7.98 -25.10 0.40
N GLY A 175 -7.56 -25.51 1.60
CA GLY A 175 -7.35 -24.59 2.72
C GLY A 175 -6.20 -23.60 2.50
N ASP A 176 -5.09 -24.06 1.93
CA ASP A 176 -3.89 -23.24 1.68
C ASP A 176 -4.11 -22.26 0.52
N PHE A 177 -4.86 -22.66 -0.51
CA PHE A 177 -5.26 -21.80 -1.63
C PHE A 177 -6.60 -21.05 -1.40
N GLY A 178 -7.13 -21.07 -0.18
CA GLY A 178 -8.46 -20.54 0.11
C GLY A 178 -8.64 -19.06 -0.24
N VAL A 179 -7.63 -18.22 0.03
CA VAL A 179 -7.67 -16.79 -0.30
C VAL A 179 -7.66 -16.56 -1.82
N PRO A 180 -6.70 -17.09 -2.61
CA PRO A 180 -6.74 -17.00 -4.07
C PRO A 180 -8.04 -17.52 -4.71
N ILE A 181 -8.54 -18.67 -4.25
CA ILE A 181 -9.80 -19.25 -4.75
C ILE A 181 -10.97 -18.31 -4.49
N SER A 182 -11.02 -17.65 -3.33
CA SER A 182 -12.07 -16.71 -2.98
C SER A 182 -12.08 -15.46 -3.86
N ILE A 183 -10.89 -14.91 -4.11
CA ILE A 183 -10.72 -13.78 -5.02
C ILE A 183 -11.16 -14.17 -6.43
N PHE A 184 -10.76 -15.34 -6.91
CA PHE A 184 -11.14 -15.83 -8.24
C PHE A 184 -12.66 -16.00 -8.39
N ILE A 185 -13.32 -16.66 -7.44
CA ILE A 185 -14.77 -16.89 -7.48
C ILE A 185 -15.55 -15.58 -7.46
N MET A 186 -15.18 -14.64 -6.58
CA MET A 186 -15.89 -13.36 -6.48
C MET A 186 -15.59 -12.44 -7.67
N SER A 187 -14.38 -12.48 -8.22
CA SER A 187 -14.05 -11.79 -9.46
C SER A 187 -14.80 -12.37 -10.66
N LEU A 188 -15.05 -13.69 -10.68
CA LEU A 188 -15.85 -14.34 -11.71
C LEU A 188 -17.33 -13.96 -11.57
N ALA A 189 -17.85 -13.87 -10.35
CA ALA A 189 -19.19 -13.37 -10.09
C ALA A 189 -19.37 -11.93 -10.58
N ASP A 190 -18.40 -11.04 -10.30
CA ASP A 190 -18.38 -9.67 -10.84
C ASP A 190 -18.32 -9.64 -12.37
N PHE A 191 -17.58 -10.57 -13.01
CA PHE A 191 -17.52 -10.67 -14.47
C PHE A 191 -18.87 -11.00 -15.11
N PHE A 192 -19.69 -11.84 -14.47
CA PHE A 192 -21.02 -12.19 -14.98
C PHE A 192 -22.08 -11.09 -14.73
N ILE A 193 -21.84 -10.17 -13.80
CA ILE A 193 -22.75 -9.05 -13.51
C ILE A 193 -22.36 -7.86 -14.42
N VAL A 194 -22.94 -7.82 -15.62
CA VAL A 194 -22.60 -6.79 -16.63
C VAL A 194 -23.33 -5.46 -16.37
N ASP A 195 -24.49 -5.51 -15.73
CA ASP A 195 -25.42 -4.36 -15.63
C ASP A 195 -25.05 -3.35 -14.53
N THR A 196 -24.02 -3.60 -13.73
CA THR A 196 -23.63 -2.72 -12.62
C THR A 196 -22.14 -2.44 -12.64
N TYR A 197 -21.78 -1.16 -12.56
CA TYR A 197 -20.40 -0.75 -12.47
C TYR A 197 -19.79 -1.14 -11.12
N THR A 198 -18.56 -1.64 -11.15
CA THR A 198 -17.72 -1.90 -9.97
C THR A 198 -16.35 -1.26 -10.15
N GLN A 199 -15.75 -0.79 -9.05
CA GLN A 199 -14.42 -0.21 -9.08
C GLN A 199 -13.38 -1.32 -9.26
N LYS A 200 -12.68 -1.30 -10.40
CA LYS A 200 -11.66 -2.30 -10.75
C LYS A 200 -10.25 -1.74 -10.55
N LEU A 201 -9.29 -2.64 -10.35
CA LEU A 201 -7.88 -2.28 -10.23
C LEU A 201 -7.40 -1.64 -11.54
N LYS A 202 -6.97 -0.37 -11.47
CA LYS A 202 -6.39 0.35 -12.60
C LYS A 202 -4.89 0.04 -12.65
N VAL A 203 -4.50 -0.87 -13.54
CA VAL A 203 -3.10 -1.16 -13.85
C VAL A 203 -2.71 -0.34 -15.08
N PRO A 204 -1.57 0.36 -15.08
CA PRO A 204 -1.12 1.08 -16.27
C PRO A 204 -0.79 0.10 -17.40
N ASP A 205 -1.14 0.46 -18.64
CA ASP A 205 -0.94 -0.40 -19.83
C ASP A 205 0.53 -0.70 -20.14
N GLY A 206 1.45 0.10 -19.58
CA GLY A 206 2.89 -0.12 -19.71
C GLY A 206 3.68 0.40 -18.51
N LEU A 207 4.98 0.08 -18.51
CA LEU A 207 5.96 0.61 -17.55
C LEU A 207 6.28 2.07 -17.89
N GLN A 208 5.31 2.95 -17.70
CA GLN A 208 5.47 4.38 -17.84
C GLN A 208 5.37 5.07 -16.48
N VAL A 209 6.02 6.22 -16.38
CA VAL A 209 5.88 7.09 -15.24
C VAL A 209 4.43 7.59 -15.19
N THR A 210 3.84 7.56 -13.99
CA THR A 210 2.43 7.92 -13.76
C THR A 210 2.08 9.31 -14.32
N ASN A 211 3.04 10.23 -14.37
CA ASN A 211 2.95 11.47 -15.13
C ASN A 211 4.21 11.68 -15.98
N SER A 212 4.19 11.10 -17.18
CA SER A 212 5.33 11.16 -18.14
C SER A 212 5.60 12.57 -18.68
N SER A 213 4.62 13.48 -18.63
CA SER A 213 4.79 14.87 -19.07
C SER A 213 5.45 15.75 -18.00
N ALA A 214 5.31 15.39 -16.72
CA ALA A 214 5.83 16.18 -15.61
C ALA A 214 7.24 15.76 -15.16
N ARG A 215 7.64 14.48 -15.35
CA ARG A 215 8.94 13.98 -14.91
C ARG A 215 9.45 12.75 -15.67
N GLY A 216 10.76 12.59 -15.67
CA GLY A 216 11.44 11.34 -16.07
C GLY A 216 11.59 10.34 -14.93
N TRP A 217 12.25 9.22 -15.22
CA TRP A 217 12.65 8.20 -14.23
C TRP A 217 13.78 8.67 -13.31
N PHE A 218 14.75 9.41 -13.88
CA PHE A 218 15.84 10.00 -13.12
C PHE A 218 15.46 11.40 -12.66
N ILE A 219 15.66 11.68 -11.37
CA ILE A 219 15.33 12.96 -10.74
C ILE A 219 16.62 13.66 -10.34
N HIS A 220 16.84 14.86 -10.86
CA HIS A 220 18.02 15.65 -10.52
C HIS A 220 17.86 16.24 -9.11
N PRO A 221 18.87 16.11 -8.22
CA PRO A 221 18.75 16.50 -6.81
C PRO A 221 18.67 18.01 -6.57
N MET A 222 19.04 18.83 -7.56
CA MET A 222 18.97 20.30 -7.44
C MET A 222 17.61 20.89 -7.86
N GLY A 223 16.69 20.09 -8.40
CA GLY A 223 15.46 20.59 -9.01
C GLY A 223 15.21 19.99 -10.40
N LEU A 224 13.95 19.80 -10.77
CA LEU A 224 13.54 19.45 -12.14
C LEU A 224 12.99 20.65 -12.91
N GLN A 225 12.06 21.40 -12.31
CA GLN A 225 11.41 22.58 -12.90
C GLN A 225 11.79 23.87 -12.16
N LYS A 226 12.03 23.79 -10.86
CA LYS A 226 12.44 24.88 -9.97
C LYS A 226 13.66 24.46 -9.17
N ASP A 227 14.51 25.43 -8.85
CA ASP A 227 15.63 25.22 -7.95
C ASP A 227 15.11 24.83 -6.56
N PHE A 228 15.58 23.68 -6.07
CA PHE A 228 15.17 23.17 -4.77
C PHE A 228 15.86 23.95 -3.65
N PRO A 229 15.13 24.43 -2.63
CA PRO A 229 15.73 25.26 -1.59
C PRO A 229 16.77 24.50 -0.77
N ILE A 230 17.98 25.07 -0.65
CA ILE A 230 19.12 24.46 0.05
C ILE A 230 18.79 24.18 1.53
N TRP A 231 18.07 25.07 2.19
CA TRP A 231 17.68 24.87 3.59
C TRP A 231 16.83 23.60 3.76
N MET A 232 15.98 23.29 2.77
CA MET A 232 15.12 22.11 2.80
C MET A 232 15.93 20.82 2.54
N MET A 233 17.02 20.90 1.77
CA MET A 233 17.93 19.76 1.57
C MET A 233 18.48 19.26 2.91
N PHE A 234 18.90 20.18 3.79
CA PHE A 234 19.36 19.83 5.14
C PHE A 234 18.19 19.50 6.08
N ALA A 235 17.09 20.25 6.03
CA ALA A 235 15.92 20.01 6.88
C ALA A 235 15.27 18.64 6.63
N SER A 236 15.45 18.07 5.42
CA SER A 236 14.94 16.74 5.06
C SER A 236 15.52 15.58 5.90
N VAL A 237 16.56 15.82 6.72
CA VAL A 237 17.02 14.86 7.73
C VAL A 237 15.93 14.50 8.74
N VAL A 238 15.04 15.44 9.07
CA VAL A 238 13.96 15.24 10.04
C VAL A 238 12.92 14.24 9.51
N PRO A 239 12.31 14.44 8.32
CA PRO A 239 11.42 13.44 7.73
C PRO A 239 12.14 12.13 7.42
N ALA A 240 13.42 12.15 7.02
CA ALA A 240 14.21 10.93 6.85
C ALA A 240 14.34 10.14 8.16
N PHE A 241 14.63 10.79 9.28
CA PHE A 241 14.71 10.12 10.57
C PHE A 241 13.38 9.48 10.99
N LEU A 242 12.25 10.14 10.69
CA LEU A 242 10.92 9.58 10.92
C LEU A 242 10.69 8.31 10.08
N VAL A 243 10.98 8.37 8.78
CA VAL A 243 10.85 7.21 7.87
C VAL A 243 11.78 6.08 8.30
N PHE A 244 13.00 6.41 8.73
CA PHE A 244 13.96 5.45 9.26
C PHE A 244 13.38 4.70 10.46
N ILE A 245 12.84 5.41 11.45
CA ILE A 245 12.21 4.79 12.62
C ILE A 245 11.04 3.89 12.20
N LEU A 246 10.17 4.36 11.29
CA LEU A 246 9.03 3.57 10.82
C LEU A 246 9.47 2.26 10.17
N ILE A 247 10.40 2.33 9.21
CA ILE A 247 10.91 1.14 8.50
C ILE A 247 11.68 0.22 9.47
N PHE A 248 12.51 0.79 10.33
CA PHE A 248 13.29 0.02 11.30
C PHE A 248 12.37 -0.74 12.25
N LEU A 249 11.37 -0.08 12.83
CA LEU A 249 10.45 -0.70 13.77
C LEU A 249 9.55 -1.73 13.08
N GLU A 250 9.03 -1.44 11.89
CA GLU A 250 8.21 -2.38 11.12
C GLU A 250 9.00 -3.64 10.74
N THR A 251 10.26 -3.47 10.29
CA THR A 251 11.12 -4.60 9.92
C THR A 251 11.48 -5.44 11.13
N GLN A 252 11.89 -4.82 12.25
CA GLN A 252 12.38 -5.53 13.43
C GLN A 252 11.28 -6.20 14.27
N ILE A 253 10.04 -5.70 14.20
CA ILE A 253 8.90 -6.40 14.82
C ILE A 253 8.45 -7.60 13.98
N THR A 254 8.70 -7.55 12.67
CA THR A 254 8.33 -8.63 11.74
C THR A 254 9.36 -9.77 11.70
N THR A 255 10.63 -9.51 12.03
CA THR A 255 11.69 -10.52 12.15
C THR A 255 11.62 -11.29 13.46
#